data_AF-D7E6I4-F1
#
_entry.id   AF-D7E6I4-F1
#
_cell.length_a   1.000
_cell.length_b   1.000
_cell.length_c   1.000
_cell.angle_alpha   90.00
_cell.angle_beta   90.00
_cell.angle_gamma   90.00
#
_symmetry.space_group_name_H-M   'P 1'
#
loop_
_entity.id
_entity.type
_entity.pdbx_description
1 polymer ?
#
loop_
_entity_poly.entity_id
_entity_poly.type
_entity_poly.pdbx_seq_one_letter_code
_entity_poly.pdbx_strand_id
1 'polypeptide(L)'
;MLGKIINVIVALLVVLLFLGMIGVSVIGTGWDTVEELPQTPEDQSNIERIGVSVFTKYVVPFEIMAIVLLSALIGAFYMGRGADSK
;
A
#
# COMPACT_ATOMS: atom_id res chain seq x y z
N MET A 1 47.00 -17.52 2.85
CA MET A 1 45.96 -18.49 2.38
C MET A 1 44.91 -18.76 3.45
N LEU A 2 45.27 -18.90 4.72
CA LEU A 2 44.36 -19.19 5.84
C LEU A 2 43.25 -18.14 6.05
N GLY A 3 43.56 -16.83 6.02
CA GLY A 3 42.55 -15.77 6.17
C GLY A 3 41.50 -15.73 5.05
N LYS A 4 41.87 -16.13 3.83
CA LYS A 4 40.94 -16.22 2.70
C LYS A 4 39.97 -17.39 2.88
N ILE A 5 40.42 -18.50 3.46
CA ILE A 5 39.58 -19.67 3.79
C ILE A 5 38.59 -19.33 4.91
N ILE A 6 39.03 -18.62 5.96
CA ILE A 6 38.15 -18.17 7.05
C ILE A 6 37.04 -17.26 6.52
N ASN A 7 37.37 -16.28 5.68
CA ASN A 7 36.36 -15.40 5.09
C ASN A 7 35.36 -16.15 4.19
N VAL A 8 35.81 -17.18 3.47
CA VAL A 8 34.92 -18.02 2.65
C VAL A 8 33.96 -18.83 3.54
N ILE A 9 34.43 -19.39 4.65
CA ILE A 9 33.59 -20.14 5.60
C ILE A 9 32.55 -19.21 6.25
N VAL A 10 32.96 -18.01 6.66
CA VAL A 10 32.06 -17.01 7.24
C VAL A 10 31.02 -16.57 6.20
N ALA A 11 31.43 -16.29 4.96
CA ALA A 11 30.51 -15.94 3.89
C ALA A 11 29.49 -17.05 3.61
N LEU A 12 29.94 -18.31 3.59
CA LEU A 12 29.07 -19.46 3.36
C LEU A 12 28.04 -19.63 4.49
N LEU A 13 28.46 -19.44 5.75
CA LEU A 13 27.54 -19.47 6.90
C LEU A 13 26.50 -18.35 6.83
N VAL A 14 26.90 -17.14 6.47
CA VAL A 14 25.97 -16.00 6.34
C VAL A 14 24.95 -16.25 5.23
N VAL A 15 25.38 -16.78 4.08
CA VAL A 15 24.47 -17.12 2.97
C VAL A 15 23.49 -18.22 3.38
N LEU A 16 23.95 -19.26 4.08
CA LEU A 16 23.08 -20.34 4.54
C LEU A 16 22.04 -19.85 5.55
N LEU A 17 22.43 -18.99 6.49
CA LEU A 17 21.50 -18.41 7.46
C LEU A 17 20.46 -17.51 6.79
N PHE A 18 20.89 -16.69 5.82
CA PHE A 18 20.00 -15.82 5.07
C PHE A 18 18.99 -16.62 4.23
N LEU A 19 19.45 -17.64 3.51
CA LEU A 19 18.57 -18.53 2.74
C LEU A 19 17.63 -19.32 3.65
N GLY A 20 18.11 -19.77 4.82
CA GLY A 20 17.27 -20.42 5.82
C GLY A 20 16.16 -19.51 6.33
N MET A 21 16.47 -18.25 6.62
CA MET A 21 15.47 -17.26 7.05
C MET A 21 14.42 -16.99 5.96
N ILE A 22 14.85 -16.82 4.71
CA ILE A 22 13.91 -16.67 3.57
C ILE A 22 13.05 -17.92 3.43
N GLY A 23 13.64 -19.11 3.47
CA GLY A 23 12.91 -20.38 3.34
C GLY A 23 11.83 -20.55 4.40
N VAL A 24 12.18 -20.27 5.67
CA VAL A 24 11.22 -20.31 6.78
C VAL A 24 10.13 -19.24 6.61
N SER A 25 10.49 -18.03 6.18
CA SER A 25 9.52 -16.97 5.93
C SER A 25 8.56 -17.32 4.80
N VAL A 26 9.05 -17.89 3.69
CA VAL A 26 8.23 -18.25 2.54
C VAL A 26 7.30 -19.42 2.85
N ILE A 27 7.78 -20.45 3.54
CA ILE A 27 6.95 -21.62 3.89
C ILE A 27 5.98 -21.29 5.04
N GLY A 28 6.40 -20.47 6.00
CA GLY A 28 5.58 -20.08 7.16
C GLY A 28 4.59 -18.95 6.87
N THR A 29 4.69 -18.30 5.71
CA THR A 29 3.67 -17.36 5.25
C THR A 29 2.50 -18.19 4.74
N GLY A 30 1.32 -18.05 5.35
CA GLY A 30 0.07 -18.54 4.79
C GLY A 30 -0.22 -17.74 3.53
N TRP A 31 0.18 -18.27 2.38
CA TRP A 31 -0.18 -17.70 1.09
C TRP A 31 -1.64 -18.04 0.86
N ASP A 32 -2.54 -17.06 1.05
CA ASP A 32 -3.94 -17.22 0.70
C ASP A 32 -4.02 -17.63 -0.77
N THR A 33 -4.42 -18.87 -1.02
CA THR A 33 -4.63 -19.35 -2.39
C THR A 33 -5.94 -18.76 -2.90
N VAL A 34 -6.10 -18.64 -4.23
CA VAL A 34 -7.29 -18.01 -4.84
C VAL A 34 -8.62 -18.68 -4.40
N GLU A 35 -8.58 -19.91 -3.89
CA GLU A 35 -9.72 -20.62 -3.28
C GLU A 35 -10.16 -20.07 -1.91
N GLU A 36 -9.27 -19.41 -1.16
CA GLU A 36 -9.57 -18.81 0.16
C GLU A 36 -10.06 -17.37 0.07
N LEU A 37 -10.01 -16.76 -1.12
CA LEU A 37 -10.75 -15.53 -1.37
C LEU A 37 -12.25 -15.86 -1.35
N PRO A 38 -13.09 -15.13 -0.60
CA PRO A 38 -14.53 -15.35 -0.66
C PRO A 38 -14.98 -15.28 -2.12
N GLN A 39 -15.49 -16.40 -2.63
CA GLN A 39 -15.92 -16.61 -4.02
C GLN A 39 -17.19 -15.80 -4.37
N THR A 40 -17.65 -14.94 -3.46
CA THR A 40 -18.74 -14.01 -3.70
C THR A 40 -18.24 -12.87 -4.59
N PRO A 41 -18.87 -12.64 -5.76
CA PRO A 41 -18.59 -11.47 -6.61
C PRO A 41 -18.71 -10.12 -5.88
N GLU A 42 -19.36 -10.13 -4.70
CA GLU A 42 -19.54 -8.98 -3.82
C GLU A 42 -18.27 -8.53 -3.08
N ASP A 43 -17.21 -9.34 -3.05
CA ASP A 43 -16.01 -9.04 -2.25
C ASP A 43 -14.83 -8.46 -3.03
N GLN A 44 -14.81 -8.58 -4.36
CA GLN A 44 -13.59 -8.28 -5.13
C GLN A 44 -13.42 -6.79 -5.53
N SER A 45 -14.48 -5.99 -5.55
CA SER A 45 -14.40 -4.52 -5.67
C SER A 45 -15.81 -3.95 -5.57
N ASN A 46 -16.26 -3.64 -4.35
CA ASN A 46 -17.64 -3.22 -4.13
C ASN A 46 -17.72 -1.70 -3.89
N ILE A 47 -17.93 -0.95 -4.98
CA ILE A 47 -18.14 0.51 -4.95
C ILE A 47 -19.34 0.87 -4.07
N GLU A 48 -20.40 0.05 -4.04
CA GLU A 48 -21.58 0.28 -3.20
C GLU A 48 -21.20 0.25 -1.71
N ARG A 49 -20.46 -0.77 -1.28
CA ARG A 49 -19.99 -0.89 0.11
C ARG A 49 -19.09 0.28 0.52
N ILE A 50 -18.21 0.74 -0.38
CA ILE A 50 -17.40 1.93 -0.16
C ILE A 50 -18.30 3.16 -0.03
N GLY A 51 -19.23 3.37 -0.97
CA GLY A 51 -20.18 4.48 -0.94
C GLY A 51 -20.97 4.53 0.36
N VAL A 52 -21.57 3.41 0.77
CA VAL A 52 -22.28 3.30 2.05
C VAL A 52 -21.36 3.66 3.21
N SER A 53 -20.14 3.13 3.27
CA SER A 53 -19.20 3.45 4.35
C SER A 53 -18.79 4.92 4.40
N VAL A 54 -18.58 5.56 3.24
CA VAL A 54 -18.21 6.97 3.11
C VAL A 54 -19.35 7.86 3.62
N PHE A 55 -20.59 7.56 3.23
CA PHE A 55 -21.76 8.38 3.58
C PHE A 55 -22.41 8.03 4.92
N THR A 56 -21.94 7.01 5.65
CA THR A 56 -22.51 6.62 6.95
C THR A 56 -21.49 6.65 8.08
N LYS A 57 -20.38 5.93 7.92
CA LYS A 57 -19.34 5.79 8.95
C LYS A 57 -18.32 6.92 8.90
N TYR A 58 -18.01 7.40 7.70
CA TYR A 58 -16.94 8.37 7.45
C TYR A 58 -17.46 9.73 6.98
N VAL A 59 -18.64 10.14 7.45
CA VAL A 59 -19.29 11.41 7.06
C VAL A 59 -18.41 12.61 7.40
N VAL A 60 -17.95 12.72 8.65
CA VAL A 60 -17.12 13.85 9.10
C VAL A 60 -15.82 13.98 8.29
N PRO A 61 -15.00 12.92 8.11
CA PRO A 61 -13.81 13.05 7.27
C PRO A 61 -14.14 13.32 5.80
N PHE A 62 -15.26 12.81 5.26
CA PHE A 62 -15.72 13.16 3.91
C PHE A 62 -16.04 14.65 3.78
N GLU A 63 -16.70 15.26 4.77
CA GLU A 63 -17.00 16.70 4.79
C GLU A 63 -15.74 17.55 4.83
N ILE A 64 -14.74 17.18 5.63
CA ILE A 64 -13.45 17.87 5.69
C ILE A 64 -12.78 17.83 4.31
N MET A 65 -12.77 16.66 3.66
CA MET A 65 -12.23 16.51 2.31
C MET A 65 -13.00 17.37 1.30
N ALA A 66 -14.32 17.45 1.41
CA ALA A 66 -15.14 18.30 0.53
C ALA A 66 -14.78 19.78 0.67
N ILE A 67 -14.55 20.29 1.90
CA ILE A 67 -14.10 21.66 2.14
C ILE A 67 -12.70 21.89 1.58
N VAL A 68 -11.79 20.93 1.74
CA VAL A 68 -10.43 21.00 1.17
C VAL A 68 -10.49 21.08 -0.35
N LEU A 69 -11.29 20.23 -0.99
CA LEU A 69 -11.47 20.23 -2.45
C LEU A 69 -12.12 21.52 -2.94
N LEU A 70 -13.12 22.05 -2.22
CA LEU A 70 -13.73 23.34 -2.52
C LEU A 70 -12.71 24.48 -2.43
N SER A 71 -11.88 24.48 -1.38
CA SER A 71 -10.83 25.47 -1.18
C SER A 71 -9.78 25.38 -2.29
N ALA A 72 -9.41 24.17 -2.71
CA ALA A 72 -8.50 23.95 -3.84
C ALA A 72 -9.08 24.50 -5.15
N LEU A 73 -10.39 24.29 -5.41
CA LEU A 73 -11.06 24.83 -6.59
C LEU A 73 -11.08 26.37 -6.59
N ILE A 74 -11.36 26.99 -5.44
CA ILE A 74 -11.30 28.45 -5.28
C ILE A 74 -9.88 28.95 -5.53
N GLY A 75 -8.87 28.28 -4.97
CA GLY A 75 -7.45 28.61 -5.19
C GLY A 75 -7.05 28.51 -6.66
N ALA A 76 -7.48 27.46 -7.35
CA ALA A 76 -7.24 27.28 -8.78
C ALA A 76 -7.91 28.40 -9.61
N PHE A 77 -9.15 28.76 -9.30
CA PHE A 77 -9.85 29.86 -9.97
C PHE A 77 -9.15 31.21 -9.77
N TYR A 78 -8.75 31.51 -8.53
CA TYR A 78 -8.04 32.75 -8.22
C TYR A 78 -6.71 32.84 -8.98
N MET A 79 -5.94 31.75 -9.01
CA MET A 79 -4.67 31.68 -9.72
C MET A 79 -4.85 31.80 -11.23
N GLY A 80 -5.85 31.14 -11.81
CA GLY A 80 -6.16 31.20 -13.23
C GLY A 80 -6.56 32.61 -13.69
N ARG A 81 -7.31 33.35 -12.87
CA ARG A 81 -7.74 34.73 -13.18
C ARG A 81 -6.57 35.72 -13.31
N GLY A 82 -5.45 35.47 -12.64
CA GLY A 82 -4.27 36.34 -12.67
C GLY A 82 -3.39 36.18 -13.91
N ALA A 83 -3.62 35.16 -14.74
CA ALA A 83 -2.80 34.86 -15.91
C ALA A 83 -3.07 35.78 -17.13
N ASP A 84 -4.20 36.50 -17.15
CA ASP A 84 -4.63 37.37 -18.26
C ASP A 84 -4.37 38.87 -18.04
N SER A 85 -3.52 39.25 -17.08
CA SER A 85 -3.07 40.64 -16.91
C SER A 85 -1.62 40.81 -17.36
N LYS A 86 -1.42 40.80 -18.69
CA LYS A 86 -0.32 41.48 -19.38
C LYS A 86 -0.84 42.14 -20.63
#